data_AF-A0A3C0C2E5-F1
#
_entry.id   AF-A0A3C0C2E5-F1
#
_cell.length_a   1.000
_cell.length_b   1.000
_cell.length_c   1.000
_cell.angle_alpha   90.00
_cell.angle_beta   90.00
_cell.angle_gamma   90.00
#
_symmetry.space_group_name_H-M   'P 1'
#
loop_
_entity.id
_entity.type
_entity.pdbx_description
1 polymer ?
#
loop_
_entity_poly.entity_id
_entity_poly.type
_entity_poly.pdbx_seq_one_letter_code
_entity_poly.pdbx_strand_id
1 'polypeptide(L)'
;MFRKTKLLSFIFILLFIISSSAGCMPAKAQDAPDEEQNLVAAARQMRQSNNVQLNFSNLEISKFLRFMSELLNENIVVDPAVGGKVSVVSPKAISLREAR
;
A
#
# COMPACT_ATOMS: atom_id res chain seq x y z
N MET A 1 -49.45 -22.03 -24.72
CA MET A 1 -48.29 -22.18 -25.64
C MET A 1 -47.15 -21.29 -25.16
N PHE A 2 -46.47 -21.70 -24.08
CA PHE A 2 -45.38 -20.93 -23.46
C PHE A 2 -44.07 -21.21 -24.20
N ARG A 3 -43.45 -20.15 -24.75
CA ARG A 3 -42.22 -20.22 -25.55
C ARG A 3 -41.05 -20.74 -24.70
N LYS A 4 -40.41 -21.82 -25.16
CA LYS A 4 -39.27 -22.52 -24.53
C LYS A 4 -38.08 -21.61 -24.15
N THR A 5 -38.02 -20.39 -24.67
CA THR A 5 -36.99 -19.39 -24.36
C THR A 5 -37.17 -18.71 -22.99
N LYS A 6 -38.39 -18.63 -22.45
CA LYS A 6 -38.67 -18.06 -21.12
C LYS A 6 -38.40 -19.05 -19.98
N LEU A 7 -38.48 -20.35 -20.25
CA LEU A 7 -38.18 -21.42 -19.30
C LEU A 7 -36.67 -21.60 -19.09
N LEU A 8 -35.87 -21.39 -20.14
CA LEU A 8 -34.40 -21.46 -20.09
C LEU A 8 -33.78 -20.30 -19.31
N SER A 9 -34.38 -19.11 -19.37
CA SER A 9 -33.94 -17.93 -18.61
C SER A 9 -34.22 -18.05 -17.10
N PHE A 10 -35.25 -18.79 -16.71
CA PHE A 10 -35.59 -18.98 -15.29
C PHE A 10 -34.67 -20.00 -14.59
N ILE A 11 -34.19 -21.02 -15.33
CA ILE A 11 -33.22 -22.00 -14.83
C ILE A 11 -31.86 -21.34 -14.57
N PHE A 12 -31.46 -20.37 -15.40
CA PHE A 12 -30.22 -19.60 -15.20
C PHE A 12 -30.27 -18.67 -13.99
N ILE A 13 -31.44 -18.10 -13.67
CA ILE A 13 -31.63 -17.25 -12.50
C ILE A 13 -31.69 -18.07 -11.21
N LEU A 14 -32.22 -19.31 -11.25
CA LEU A 14 -32.26 -20.19 -10.09
C LEU A 14 -30.89 -20.80 -9.75
N LEU A 15 -30.01 -21.01 -10.75
CA LEU A 15 -28.65 -21.51 -10.54
C LEU A 15 -27.70 -20.45 -9.93
N PHE A 16 -28.05 -19.17 -10.03
CA PHE A 16 -27.24 -18.07 -9.48
C PHE A 16 -27.44 -17.87 -7.96
N ILE A 17 -28.51 -18.42 -7.38
CA ILE A 17 -28.87 -18.21 -5.97
C ILE A 17 -28.18 -19.23 -5.03
N ILE A 18 -27.66 -20.35 -5.55
CA ILE A 18 -27.11 -21.45 -4.72
C ILE A 18 -25.61 -21.28 -4.39
N SER A 19 -24.88 -20.35 -5.02
CA SER A 19 -23.45 -20.11 -4.70
C SER A 19 -23.19 -19.12 -3.55
N SER A 20 -24.21 -18.65 -2.86
CA SER A 20 -24.06 -17.79 -1.67
C SER A 20 -23.90 -18.62 -0.39
N SER A 21 -23.00 -19.61 -0.39
CA SER A 21 -22.61 -20.33 0.82
C SER A 21 -21.27 -19.81 1.35
N ALA A 22 -21.36 -19.00 2.40
CA ALA A 22 -20.49 -19.02 3.58
C ALA A 22 -19.01 -19.35 3.34
N GLY A 23 -18.29 -18.42 2.70
CA GLY A 23 -16.85 -18.33 2.86
C GLY A 23 -16.54 -17.54 4.13
N CYS A 24 -16.38 -18.21 5.26
CA CYS A 24 -15.61 -17.66 6.38
C CYS A 24 -14.19 -17.45 5.86
N MET A 25 -13.88 -16.24 5.39
CA MET A 25 -12.52 -15.91 4.99
C MET A 25 -11.69 -15.86 6.26
N PRO A 26 -10.63 -16.67 6.40
CA PRO A 26 -9.67 -16.44 7.46
C PRO A 26 -9.14 -15.02 7.26
N ALA A 27 -9.15 -14.22 8.33
CA ALA A 27 -8.49 -12.93 8.39
C ALA A 27 -7.00 -13.15 8.15
N LYS A 28 -6.60 -13.17 6.89
CA LYS A 28 -5.21 -13.21 6.48
C LYS A 28 -4.68 -11.80 6.78
N ALA A 29 -3.83 -11.68 7.78
CA ALA A 29 -3.07 -10.47 8.04
C ALA A 29 -2.37 -10.04 6.74
N GLN A 30 -2.93 -9.04 6.06
CA GLN A 30 -2.43 -8.42 4.85
C GLN A 30 -1.76 -7.10 5.25
N ASP A 31 -0.64 -7.16 5.98
CA ASP A 31 -0.06 -5.94 6.60
C ASP A 31 1.44 -5.74 6.30
N ALA A 32 1.97 -6.22 5.15
CA ALA A 32 3.39 -5.97 4.83
C ALA A 32 3.70 -5.57 3.37
N PRO A 33 3.21 -6.27 2.34
CA PRO A 33 3.63 -5.96 0.96
C PRO A 33 3.10 -4.63 0.45
N ASP A 34 1.87 -4.29 0.84
CA ASP A 34 1.15 -3.13 0.32
C ASP A 34 1.68 -1.83 0.96
N GLU A 35 2.06 -1.87 2.24
CA GLU A 35 2.63 -0.73 2.95
C GLU A 35 3.99 -0.31 2.37
N GLU A 36 4.89 -1.27 2.10
CA GLU A 36 6.20 -0.96 1.53
C GLU A 36 6.07 -0.40 0.11
N GLN A 37 5.17 -0.95 -0.71
CA GLN A 37 4.89 -0.42 -2.05
C GLN A 37 4.34 1.00 -2.01
N ASN A 38 3.44 1.29 -1.07
CA ASN A 38 2.89 2.63 -0.88
C ASN A 38 3.97 3.64 -0.47
N LEU A 39 4.90 3.24 0.41
CA LEU A 39 6.04 4.08 0.80
C LEU A 39 6.96 4.39 -0.40
N VAL A 40 7.28 3.39 -1.22
CA VAL A 40 8.09 3.56 -2.43
C VAL A 40 7.39 4.47 -3.45
N ALA A 41 6.08 4.27 -3.68
CA ALA A 41 5.32 5.12 -4.58
C ALA A 41 5.27 6.58 -4.11
N ALA A 42 5.03 6.81 -2.81
CA ALA A 42 5.04 8.15 -2.21
C ALA A 42 6.41 8.83 -2.35
N ALA A 43 7.51 8.10 -2.10
CA ALA A 43 8.87 8.59 -2.27
C ALA A 43 9.14 9.03 -3.71
N ARG A 44 8.75 8.22 -4.70
CA ARG A 44 8.89 8.55 -6.13
C ARG A 44 8.11 9.80 -6.51
N GLN A 45 6.88 9.92 -6.03
CA GLN A 45 6.04 11.09 -6.30
C GLN A 45 6.66 12.37 -5.72
N MET A 46 7.15 12.34 -4.47
CA MET A 46 7.83 13.47 -3.84
C MET A 46 9.14 13.84 -4.53
N ARG A 47 9.89 12.85 -5.01
CA ARG A 47 11.12 13.07 -5.79
C ARG A 47 10.82 13.77 -7.11
N GLN A 48 9.79 13.31 -7.83
CA GLN A 48 9.36 13.89 -9.10
C GLN A 48 8.83 15.32 -8.95
N SER A 49 8.15 15.61 -7.84
CA SER A 49 7.62 16.96 -7.57
C SER A 49 8.67 17.94 -7.03
N ASN A 50 9.85 17.45 -6.61
CA ASN A 50 10.86 18.22 -5.87
C ASN A 50 10.27 18.91 -4.61
N ASN A 51 9.20 18.35 -4.05
CA ASN A 51 8.49 18.87 -2.89
C ASN A 51 8.32 17.72 -1.89
N VAL A 52 9.07 17.80 -0.80
CA VAL A 52 9.15 16.76 0.22
C VAL A 52 8.50 17.26 1.49
N GLN A 53 7.53 16.53 2.00
CA GLN A 53 6.95 16.78 3.32
C GLN A 53 6.80 15.45 4.05
N LEU A 54 7.50 15.30 5.17
CA LEU A 54 7.54 14.07 5.93
C LEU A 54 6.53 14.15 7.08
N ASN A 55 5.78 13.09 7.30
CA ASN A 55 4.92 12.93 8.47
C ASN A 55 4.82 11.45 8.83
N PHE A 56 5.89 10.93 9.41
CA PHE A 56 5.95 9.56 9.92
C PHE A 56 5.78 9.57 11.43
N SER A 57 4.99 8.64 11.93
CA SER A 57 4.79 8.44 13.36
C SER A 57 5.05 6.98 13.70
N ASN A 58 5.96 6.73 14.64
CA ASN A 58 6.24 5.39 15.17
C ASN A 58 6.60 4.34 14.09
N LEU A 59 7.31 4.77 13.04
CA LEU A 59 7.71 3.94 11.90
C LEU A 59 9.01 3.20 12.19
N GLU A 60 9.13 1.94 11.79
CA GLU A 60 10.40 1.21 11.87
C GLU A 60 11.50 1.95 11.08
N ILE A 61 12.68 2.12 11.69
CA ILE A 61 13.77 2.88 11.08
C ILE A 61 14.19 2.28 9.73
N SER A 62 14.15 0.95 9.58
CA SER A 62 14.45 0.27 8.31
C SER A 62 13.48 0.68 7.19
N LYS A 63 12.18 0.81 7.48
CA LYS A 63 11.17 1.29 6.53
C LYS A 63 11.40 2.76 6.17
N PHE A 64 11.74 3.59 7.16
CA PHE A 64 12.08 4.99 6.93
C PHE A 64 13.32 5.14 6.03
N LEU A 65 14.39 4.38 6.30
CA LEU A 65 15.60 4.40 5.49
C LEU A 65 15.36 3.86 4.07
N ARG A 66 14.49 2.86 3.91
CA ARG A 66 14.06 2.41 2.57
C ARG A 66 13.32 3.52 1.82
N PHE A 67 12.41 4.22 2.48
CA PHE A 67 11.72 5.39 1.91
C PHE A 67 12.73 6.46 1.49
N MET A 68 13.71 6.79 2.33
CA MET A 68 14.73 7.80 2.02
C MET A 68 15.65 7.37 0.87
N SER A 69 16.04 6.10 0.80
CA SER A 69 16.83 5.56 -0.32
C SER A 69 16.12 5.73 -1.66
N GLU A 70 14.81 5.47 -1.71
CA GLU A 70 14.00 5.70 -2.90
C GLU A 70 13.80 7.20 -3.19
N LEU A 71 13.53 8.01 -2.16
CA LEU A 71 13.32 9.45 -2.29
C LEU A 71 14.57 10.15 -2.85
N LEU A 72 15.74 9.81 -2.31
CA LEU A 72 17.03 10.40 -2.72
C LEU A 72 17.61 9.73 -3.97
N ASN A 73 17.12 8.53 -4.32
CA ASN A 73 17.65 7.67 -5.37
C ASN A 73 19.14 7.33 -5.13
N GLU A 74 19.46 6.96 -3.89
CA GLU A 74 20.80 6.64 -3.42
C GLU A 74 20.77 5.37 -2.56
N ASN A 75 21.87 4.61 -2.56
CA ASN A 75 22.01 3.43 -1.72
C ASN A 75 22.38 3.87 -0.29
N ILE A 76 21.66 3.35 0.71
CA ILE A 76 21.95 3.59 2.13
C ILE A 76 22.46 2.30 2.75
N VAL A 77 23.69 2.32 3.27
CA VAL A 77 24.28 1.20 4.01
C VAL A 77 24.03 1.44 5.50
N VAL A 78 23.50 0.43 6.18
CA VAL A 78 23.05 0.52 7.57
C VAL A 78 23.75 -0.55 8.37
N ASP A 79 24.27 -0.18 9.55
CA ASP A 79 24.83 -1.15 10.49
C ASP A 79 23.70 -2.06 11.05
N PRO A 80 23.92 -3.38 11.19
CA PRO A 80 22.90 -4.29 11.70
C PRO A 80 22.35 -3.95 13.10
N ALA A 81 23.09 -3.19 13.91
CA ALA A 81 22.65 -2.74 15.22
C ALA A 81 21.66 -1.55 15.17
N VAL A 82 21.46 -0.94 14.00
CA VAL A 82 20.49 0.16 13.83
C VAL A 82 19.08 -0.43 13.75
N GLY A 83 18.29 -0.19 14.79
CA GLY A 83 16.91 -0.63 14.90
C GLY A 83 16.05 0.35 15.70
N GLY A 84 14.78 0.02 15.86
CA GLY A 84 13.81 0.83 16.61
C GLY A 84 12.90 1.67 15.72
N LYS A 85 12.12 2.55 16.37
CA LYS A 85 11.07 3.33 15.73
C LYS A 85 11.39 4.82 15.75
N VAL A 86 10.97 5.53 14.69
CA VAL A 86 11.15 6.98 14.53
C VAL A 86 9.84 7.67 14.21
N SER A 87 9.76 8.93 14.62
CA SER A 87 8.72 9.86 14.20
C SER A 87 9.40 11.09 13.61
N VAL A 88 8.99 11.48 12.40
CA VAL A 88 9.59 12.58 11.64
C VAL A 88 8.48 13.44 11.10
N VAL A 89 8.48 14.73 11.42
CA VAL A 89 7.45 15.68 11.00
C VAL A 89 8.11 16.91 10.42
N SER A 90 7.82 17.19 9.14
CA SER A 90 8.22 18.42 8.46
C SER A 90 7.15 19.49 8.67
N PRO A 91 7.47 20.63 9.33
CA PRO A 91 6.48 21.68 9.60
C PRO A 91 5.95 22.36 8.32
N LYS A 92 6.72 22.28 7.23
CA LYS A 92 6.36 22.73 5.89
C LYS A 92 7.02 21.83 4.85
N ALA A 93 6.55 21.90 3.61
CA ALA A 93 7.23 21.22 2.51
C ALA A 93 8.59 21.89 2.21
N ILE A 94 9.59 21.06 1.90
CA ILE A 94 10.96 21.45 1.59
C ILE A 94 11.38 20.91 0.23
N SER A 95 12.47 21.46 -0.32
CA SER A 95 13.02 20.95 -1.58
C SER A 95 13.69 19.59 -1.40
N LEU A 96 13.84 18.80 -2.48
CA LEU A 96 14.59 17.53 -2.42
C LEU A 96 16.05 17.75 -1.96
N ARG A 97 16.64 18.90 -2.30
CA ARG A 97 17.99 19.27 -1.87
C ARG A 97 18.08 19.50 -0.36
N GLU A 98 17.05 20.08 0.23
CA GLU A 98 16.99 20.34 1.68
C GLU A 98 16.65 19.07 2.47
N ALA A 99 15.97 18.10 1.84
CA ALA A 99 15.63 16.82 2.43
C ALA A 99 16.76 15.77 2.41
N ARG A 100 17.87 16.05 1.72
CA ARG A 100 19.06 15.19 1.62
C ARG A 100 19.93 15.35 2.87
#